data_AF-A0A2T2V3P6-F1
#
_entry.id   AF-A0A2T2V3P6-F1
#
_cell.length_a   1.000
_cell.length_b   1.000
_cell.length_c   1.000
_cell.angle_alpha   90.00
_cell.angle_beta   90.00
_cell.angle_gamma   90.00
#
_symmetry.space_group_name_H-M   'P 1'
#
loop_
_entity.id
_entity.type
_entity.pdbx_description
1 polymer ?
#
loop_
_entity_poly.entity_id
_entity_poly.type
_entity_poly.pdbx_seq_one_letter_code
_entity_poly.pdbx_strand_id
1 'polypeptide(L)'
;DPYRGTLLGIQHQDESVMGMIFSLHAELMAGETGEWIVGVSGLLLVLLCLTGLVLWWPRVGRLRRIFVIAYRYGWRRLNYDLHRAGGFYTALFLVLVAGTGSALAFYSETGALLNWATGSRPLPPPPTVEERSNAAVPASSLDDALRAARKELPAAQATLVYLPQAPDAPLSVRMRTPPEWHPNGRSFVYLHPQEGQRVLRTDDMRDAAGGAWLLPFAYPLHVGAWKIGAVGSFVVRVLYALLGLAPAVLAVTGVLIWFRRWRKKQRALRSRPARERAVRPARLPDAS
;
A
#
# COMPACT_ATOMS: atom_id res chain seq x y z
N ASP A 1 8.98 -31.82 0.62
CA ASP A 1 10.18 -32.32 -0.03
C ASP A 1 9.94 -32.18 -1.52
N PRO A 2 10.71 -31.35 -2.23
CA PRO A 2 10.52 -31.13 -3.66
C PRO A 2 10.68 -32.40 -4.51
N TYR A 3 11.34 -33.45 -3.99
CA TYR A 3 11.53 -34.72 -4.70
C TYR A 3 10.46 -35.76 -4.39
N ARG A 4 9.85 -35.69 -3.20
CA ARG A 4 8.90 -36.71 -2.72
C ARG A 4 7.46 -36.22 -2.59
N GLY A 5 7.22 -34.92 -2.77
CA GLY A 5 5.92 -34.30 -2.55
C GLY A 5 5.44 -34.35 -1.08
N THR A 6 6.28 -34.79 -0.14
CA THR A 6 5.92 -34.84 1.28
C THR A 6 5.81 -33.42 1.84
N LEU A 7 4.73 -33.15 2.57
CA LEU A 7 4.55 -31.87 3.24
C LEU A 7 5.59 -31.74 4.37
N LEU A 8 6.50 -30.76 4.28
CA LEU A 8 7.52 -30.53 5.31
C LEU A 8 7.02 -29.64 6.45
N GLY A 9 5.96 -28.88 6.20
CA GLY A 9 5.38 -27.94 7.13
C GLY A 9 4.40 -27.04 6.40
N ILE A 10 3.37 -26.61 7.12
CA ILE A 10 2.47 -25.55 6.70
C ILE A 10 2.88 -24.32 7.50
N GLN A 11 3.14 -23.21 6.82
CA GLN A 11 3.35 -21.94 7.48
C GLN A 11 2.11 -21.09 7.24
N HIS A 12 1.28 -20.93 8.27
CA HIS A 12 0.19 -19.96 8.21
C HIS A 12 0.79 -18.56 8.35
N GLN A 13 0.31 -17.60 7.54
CA GLN A 13 0.90 -16.26 7.54
C GLN A 13 0.78 -15.59 8.92
N ASP A 14 -0.39 -15.71 9.55
CA ASP A 14 -0.76 -15.16 10.86
C ASP A 14 0.06 -15.72 12.05
N GLU A 15 0.68 -16.88 11.89
CA GLU A 15 1.54 -17.47 12.94
C GLU A 15 2.94 -16.87 13.01
N SER A 16 3.34 -16.09 12.00
CA SER A 16 4.67 -15.47 11.93
C SER A 16 4.66 -14.01 12.40
N VAL A 17 5.76 -13.55 13.01
CA VAL A 17 5.92 -12.13 13.38
C VAL A 17 5.75 -11.21 12.17
N MET A 18 6.26 -11.62 11.01
CA MET A 18 6.10 -10.84 9.78
C MET A 18 4.67 -10.81 9.27
N GLY A 19 3.93 -11.92 9.39
CA GLY A 19 2.52 -11.92 9.05
C GLY A 19 1.68 -11.13 10.04
N MET A 20 1.96 -11.17 11.35
CA MET A 20 1.33 -10.26 12.31
C MET A 20 1.55 -8.79 11.92
N ILE A 21 2.79 -8.40 11.59
CA ILE A 21 3.11 -7.03 11.15
C ILE A 21 2.35 -6.70 9.86
N PHE A 22 2.28 -7.64 8.91
CA PHE A 22 1.53 -7.46 7.67
C PHE A 22 0.03 -7.29 7.94
N SER A 23 -0.60 -8.18 8.72
CA SER A 23 -2.02 -8.09 9.06
C SER A 23 -2.35 -6.82 9.84
N LEU A 24 -1.46 -6.37 10.72
CA LEU A 24 -1.61 -5.07 11.39
C LEU A 24 -1.50 -3.91 10.39
N HIS A 25 -0.55 -3.96 9.47
CA HIS A 25 -0.30 -2.89 8.52
C HIS A 25 -1.37 -2.78 7.43
N ALA A 26 -1.80 -3.91 6.89
CA ALA A 26 -2.76 -4.00 5.79
C ALA A 26 -4.21 -3.92 6.29
N GLU A 27 -4.51 -4.54 7.44
CA GLU A 27 -5.89 -4.79 7.86
C GLU A 27 -6.15 -4.43 9.33
N LEU A 28 -5.19 -3.84 10.06
CA LEU A 28 -5.29 -3.61 11.52
C LEU A 28 -5.69 -4.86 12.33
N MET A 29 -5.43 -6.06 11.79
CA MET A 29 -5.92 -7.34 12.33
C MET A 29 -7.46 -7.40 12.50
N ALA A 30 -8.20 -6.60 11.73
CA ALA A 30 -9.66 -6.50 11.75
C ALA A 30 -10.30 -6.88 10.39
N GLY A 31 -9.57 -7.64 9.57
CA GLY A 31 -10.02 -8.11 8.26
C GLY A 31 -10.41 -6.95 7.33
N GLU A 32 -11.46 -7.17 6.54
CA GLU A 32 -11.97 -6.22 5.54
C GLU A 32 -12.28 -4.83 6.11
N THR A 33 -12.80 -4.76 7.34
CA THR A 33 -13.09 -3.46 7.99
C THR A 33 -11.80 -2.68 8.22
N GLY A 34 -10.76 -3.36 8.68
CA GLY A 34 -9.48 -2.71 8.93
C GLY A 34 -8.73 -2.38 7.64
N GLU A 35 -8.85 -3.18 6.58
CA GLU A 35 -8.36 -2.84 5.23
C GLU A 35 -8.97 -1.52 4.75
N TRP A 36 -10.29 -1.38 4.89
CA TRP A 36 -11.00 -0.16 4.55
C TRP A 36 -10.50 1.06 5.36
N ILE A 37 -10.31 0.89 6.68
CA ILE A 37 -9.80 1.93 7.56
C ILE A 37 -8.38 2.35 7.15
N VAL A 38 -7.49 1.38 6.85
CA VAL A 38 -6.12 1.65 6.40
C VAL A 38 -6.13 2.37 5.06
N GLY A 39 -6.95 1.92 4.10
CA GLY A 39 -7.12 2.56 2.80
C GLY A 39 -7.55 4.02 2.92
N VAL A 40 -8.60 4.32 3.70
CA VAL A 40 -9.03 5.71 3.95
C VAL A 40 -7.96 6.51 4.68
N SER A 41 -7.28 5.92 5.67
CA SER A 41 -6.19 6.56 6.41
C SER A 41 -5.03 6.95 5.49
N GLY A 42 -4.71 6.11 4.49
CA GLY A 42 -3.73 6.41 3.45
C GLY A 42 -4.12 7.63 2.61
N LEU A 43 -5.37 7.73 2.16
CA LEU A 43 -5.88 8.90 1.44
C LEU A 43 -5.85 10.17 2.29
N LEU A 44 -6.23 10.07 3.57
CA LEU A 44 -6.14 11.19 4.52
C LEU A 44 -4.70 11.62 4.76
N LEU A 45 -3.75 10.67 4.79
CA LEU A 45 -2.32 10.98 4.88
C LEU A 45 -1.83 11.71 3.63
N VAL A 46 -2.24 11.30 2.43
CA VAL A 46 -1.95 12.04 1.19
C VAL A 46 -2.46 13.48 1.30
N LEU A 47 -3.74 13.67 1.69
CA LEU A 47 -4.31 15.00 1.87
C LEU A 47 -3.55 15.83 2.93
N LEU A 48 -3.16 15.21 4.04
CA LEU A 48 -2.38 15.85 5.10
C LEU A 48 -1.00 16.29 4.60
N CYS A 49 -0.34 15.47 3.78
CA CYS A 49 0.94 15.82 3.16
C CYS A 49 0.79 16.98 2.17
N LEU A 50 -0.22 16.94 1.29
CA LEU A 50 -0.47 18.01 0.32
C LEU A 50 -0.80 19.34 1.01
N THR A 51 -1.72 19.32 1.98
CA THR A 51 -2.05 20.53 2.75
C THR A 51 -0.86 21.01 3.59
N GLY A 52 -0.08 20.10 4.16
CA GLY A 52 1.16 20.42 4.87
C GLY A 52 2.19 21.12 3.98
N LEU A 53 2.38 20.66 2.74
CA LEU A 53 3.26 21.29 1.76
C LEU A 53 2.77 22.69 1.35
N VAL A 54 1.47 22.86 1.12
CA VAL A 54 0.87 24.16 0.81
C VAL A 54 1.08 25.16 1.95
N LEU A 55 0.83 24.74 3.20
CA LEU A 55 1.04 25.58 4.38
C LEU A 55 2.52 25.86 4.67
N TRP A 56 3.39 24.92 4.31
CA TRP A 56 4.83 25.07 4.45
C TRP A 56 5.43 26.00 3.39
N TRP A 57 4.81 26.11 2.22
CA TRP A 57 5.37 26.80 1.05
C TRP A 57 5.89 28.19 1.43
N PRO A 58 7.20 28.44 1.28
CA PRO A 58 7.76 29.68 1.76
C PRO A 58 7.29 30.86 0.94
N ARG A 59 6.91 31.94 1.63
CA ARG A 59 6.85 33.26 0.99
C ARG A 59 8.25 33.62 0.48
N VAL A 60 8.31 34.04 -0.80
CA VAL A 60 9.53 34.31 -1.58
C VAL A 60 10.59 35.05 -0.74
N GLY A 61 11.85 34.60 -0.79
CA GLY A 61 12.99 35.26 -0.14
C GLY A 61 13.52 34.65 1.17
N ARG A 62 12.97 33.53 1.66
CA ARG A 62 13.45 32.88 2.91
C ARG A 62 14.04 31.47 2.77
N LEU A 63 14.26 30.97 1.54
CA LEU A 63 14.63 29.57 1.26
C LEU A 63 15.85 29.04 2.04
N ARG A 64 16.90 29.84 2.26
CA ARG A 64 18.12 29.39 2.96
C ARG A 64 17.90 29.03 4.44
N ARG A 65 16.90 29.61 5.12
CA ARG A 65 16.57 29.30 6.53
C ARG A 65 15.67 28.08 6.69
N ILE A 66 15.39 27.37 5.60
CA ILE A 66 14.36 26.33 5.55
C ILE A 66 14.94 24.92 5.68
N PHE A 67 16.15 24.73 5.16
CA PHE A 67 16.84 23.43 5.08
C PHE A 67 17.78 23.13 6.28
N VAL A 68 17.85 24.02 7.28
CA VAL A 68 18.77 23.85 8.41
C VAL A 68 17.99 23.44 9.66
N ILE A 69 18.24 22.23 10.17
CA ILE A 69 17.75 21.78 11.48
C ILE A 69 18.63 22.42 12.55
N ALA A 70 18.06 23.32 13.35
CA ALA A 70 18.81 24.08 14.33
C ALA A 70 18.86 23.31 15.68
N TYR A 71 19.80 22.37 15.80
CA TYR A 71 19.92 21.47 16.96
C TYR A 71 20.22 22.18 18.30
N ARG A 72 20.75 23.41 18.26
CA ARG A 72 21.30 24.13 19.43
C ARG A 72 20.29 24.97 20.23
N TYR A 73 18.99 24.89 19.92
CA TYR A 73 17.96 25.80 20.48
C TYR A 73 16.92 25.11 21.40
N GLY A 74 17.28 23.95 21.97
CA GLY A 74 16.47 23.21 22.94
C GLY A 74 15.35 22.35 22.33
N TRP A 75 14.86 21.39 23.12
CA TRP A 75 13.89 20.35 22.68
C TRP A 75 12.64 20.90 21.97
N ARG A 76 12.19 22.09 22.36
CA ARG A 76 11.00 22.72 21.75
C ARG A 76 11.22 23.10 20.30
N ARG A 77 12.40 23.68 20.02
CA ARG A 77 12.77 24.09 18.67
C ARG A 77 13.07 22.87 17.82
N LEU A 78 13.77 21.89 18.39
CA LEU A 78 14.05 20.61 17.74
C LEU A 78 12.75 19.91 17.30
N ASN A 79 11.74 19.77 18.16
CA ASN A 79 10.48 19.13 17.80
C ASN A 79 9.74 19.86 16.65
N TYR A 80 9.77 21.20 16.64
CA TYR A 80 9.17 21.98 15.56
C TYR A 80 9.94 21.84 14.24
N ASP A 81 11.28 21.92 14.31
CA ASP A 81 12.14 21.80 13.13
C ASP A 81 12.10 20.37 12.57
N LEU A 82 12.03 19.34 13.42
CA LEU A 82 11.88 17.94 13.01
C LEU A 82 10.57 17.70 12.27
N HIS A 83 9.45 18.20 12.80
CA HIS A 83 8.15 18.10 12.12
C HIS A 83 8.15 18.86 10.79
N ARG A 84 8.65 20.10 10.79
CA ARG A 84 8.61 20.98 9.60
C ARG A 84 9.56 20.49 8.49
N ALA A 85 10.81 20.22 8.82
CA ALA A 85 11.82 19.80 7.84
C ALA A 85 11.62 18.33 7.46
N GLY A 86 11.39 17.45 8.44
CA GLY A 86 11.11 16.04 8.19
C GLY A 86 9.86 15.85 7.33
N GLY A 87 8.79 16.60 7.62
CA GLY A 87 7.58 16.59 6.81
C GLY A 87 7.85 16.98 5.36
N PHE A 88 8.62 18.04 5.12
CA PHE A 88 9.00 18.45 3.77
C PHE A 88 9.83 17.38 3.03
N TYR A 89 10.89 16.87 3.64
CA TYR A 89 11.79 15.90 3.00
C TYR A 89 11.11 14.56 2.71
N THR A 90 10.15 14.17 3.54
CA THR A 90 9.45 12.89 3.40
C THR A 90 8.12 13.00 2.66
N ALA A 91 7.61 14.21 2.41
CA ALA A 91 6.27 14.41 1.83
C ALA A 91 6.08 13.67 0.50
N LEU A 92 7.02 13.78 -0.43
CA LEU A 92 6.90 13.09 -1.72
C LEU A 92 6.86 11.57 -1.55
N PHE A 93 7.75 11.03 -0.71
CA PHE A 93 7.78 9.61 -0.38
C PHE A 93 6.45 9.16 0.26
N LEU A 94 5.95 9.92 1.24
CA LEU A 94 4.70 9.60 1.94
C LEU A 94 3.49 9.68 1.00
N VAL A 95 3.43 10.67 0.10
CA VAL A 95 2.36 10.76 -0.91
C VAL A 95 2.38 9.53 -1.81
N LEU A 96 3.55 9.12 -2.30
CA LEU A 96 3.68 7.95 -3.17
C LEU A 96 3.32 6.65 -2.45
N VAL A 97 3.88 6.40 -1.27
CA VAL A 97 3.63 5.15 -0.51
C VAL A 97 2.20 5.12 0.03
N ALA A 98 1.66 6.21 0.58
CA ALA A 98 0.28 6.23 1.06
C ALA A 98 -0.74 6.15 -0.08
N GLY A 99 -0.47 6.82 -1.21
CA GLY A 99 -1.33 6.75 -2.39
C GLY A 99 -1.34 5.34 -3.01
N THR A 100 -0.17 4.72 -3.16
CA THR A 100 -0.08 3.34 -3.66
C THR A 100 -0.63 2.31 -2.65
N GLY A 101 -0.47 2.53 -1.34
CA GLY A 101 -1.08 1.68 -0.32
C GLY A 101 -2.61 1.75 -0.36
N SER A 102 -3.17 2.94 -0.50
CA SER A 102 -4.62 3.13 -0.67
C SER A 102 -5.12 2.51 -1.97
N ALA A 103 -4.34 2.61 -3.06
CA ALA A 103 -4.66 1.95 -4.33
C ALA A 103 -4.66 0.42 -4.23
N LEU A 104 -3.86 -0.16 -3.33
CA LEU A 104 -3.86 -1.60 -3.07
C LEU A 104 -5.04 -2.03 -2.20
N ALA A 105 -5.39 -1.25 -1.16
CA ALA A 105 -6.55 -1.51 -0.30
C ALA A 105 -7.88 -1.38 -1.08
N PHE A 106 -7.92 -0.51 -2.08
CA PHE A 106 -9.07 -0.35 -2.98
C PHE A 106 -8.73 -0.85 -4.39
N TYR A 107 -8.17 -2.06 -4.50
CA TYR A 107 -7.64 -2.57 -5.77
C TYR A 107 -8.69 -2.59 -6.88
N SER A 108 -9.91 -3.02 -6.56
CA SER A 108 -10.98 -3.16 -7.56
C SER A 108 -11.50 -1.81 -8.06
N GLU A 109 -11.70 -0.87 -7.14
CA GLU A 109 -12.17 0.49 -7.36
C GLU A 109 -11.12 1.30 -8.11
N THR A 110 -9.85 1.18 -7.68
CA THR A 110 -8.72 1.80 -8.36
C THR A 110 -8.56 1.23 -9.76
N GLY A 111 -8.72 -0.09 -9.94
CA GLY A 111 -8.72 -0.72 -11.24
C GLY A 111 -9.82 -0.19 -12.16
N ALA A 112 -11.05 -0.09 -11.65
CA ALA A 112 -12.18 0.47 -12.39
C ALA A 112 -11.94 1.93 -12.78
N LEU A 113 -11.46 2.76 -11.84
CA LEU A 113 -11.13 4.16 -12.09
C LEU A 113 -10.03 4.31 -13.15
N LEU A 114 -8.94 3.54 -13.03
CA LEU A 114 -7.84 3.60 -13.99
C LEU A 114 -8.30 3.14 -15.38
N ASN A 115 -9.07 2.04 -15.45
CA ASN A 115 -9.61 1.54 -16.72
C ASN A 115 -10.53 2.55 -17.39
N TRP A 116 -11.41 3.20 -16.61
CA TRP A 116 -12.23 4.31 -17.11
C TRP A 116 -11.37 5.47 -17.62
N ALA A 117 -10.38 5.90 -16.84
CA ALA A 117 -9.49 7.02 -17.20
C ALA A 117 -8.65 6.73 -18.45
N THR A 118 -8.26 5.47 -18.68
CA THR A 118 -7.46 5.08 -19.85
C THR A 118 -8.28 4.52 -21.00
N GLY A 119 -9.61 4.45 -20.89
CA GLY A 119 -10.49 3.83 -21.89
C GLY A 119 -10.22 2.33 -22.10
N SER A 120 -9.62 1.64 -21.13
CA SER A 120 -9.32 0.21 -21.20
C SER A 120 -10.41 -0.64 -20.56
N ARG A 121 -10.48 -1.91 -20.94
CA ARG A 121 -11.39 -2.88 -20.32
C ARG A 121 -10.72 -3.50 -19.09
N PRO A 122 -11.49 -3.84 -18.04
CA PRO A 122 -10.98 -4.64 -16.95
C PRO A 122 -10.54 -6.01 -17.45
N LEU A 123 -9.56 -6.60 -16.75
CA LEU A 123 -9.19 -7.99 -16.99
C LEU A 123 -10.40 -8.89 -16.68
N PRO A 124 -10.68 -9.90 -17.52
CA PRO A 124 -11.75 -10.84 -17.23
C PRO A 124 -11.43 -11.63 -15.96
N PRO A 125 -12.45 -12.05 -15.18
CA PRO A 125 -12.22 -12.93 -14.04
C PRO A 125 -11.57 -14.25 -14.50
N PRO A 126 -10.95 -15.02 -13.59
CA PRO A 126 -10.45 -16.35 -13.90
C PRO A 126 -11.51 -17.23 -14.59
N PRO A 127 -11.12 -18.07 -15.56
CA PRO A 127 -12.06 -18.99 -16.19
C PRO A 127 -12.58 -20.03 -15.17
N THR A 128 -13.81 -20.51 -15.36
CA THR A 128 -14.38 -21.60 -14.57
C THR A 128 -14.14 -22.95 -15.24
N VAL A 129 -14.07 -24.00 -14.44
CA VAL A 129 -14.03 -25.39 -14.90
C VAL A 129 -15.45 -25.93 -15.03
N GLU A 130 -15.76 -26.57 -16.16
CA GLU A 130 -17.10 -27.11 -16.43
C GLU A 130 -17.46 -28.27 -15.48
N GLU A 131 -16.50 -29.15 -15.20
CA GLU A 131 -16.65 -30.27 -14.28
C GLU A 131 -16.34 -29.85 -12.85
N ARG A 132 -17.40 -29.55 -12.09
CA ARG A 132 -17.27 -29.19 -10.67
C ARG A 132 -16.74 -30.37 -9.85
N SER A 133 -15.64 -30.17 -9.14
CA SER A 133 -15.04 -31.22 -8.33
C SER A 133 -14.37 -30.68 -7.07
N ASN A 134 -14.67 -31.32 -5.95
CA ASN A 134 -13.97 -31.10 -4.66
C ASN A 134 -12.82 -32.10 -4.45
N ALA A 135 -12.49 -32.90 -5.46
CA ALA A 135 -11.40 -33.85 -5.35
C ALA A 135 -10.07 -33.12 -5.14
N ALA A 136 -9.22 -33.67 -4.29
CA ALA A 136 -7.87 -33.16 -4.11
C ALA A 136 -7.13 -33.15 -5.46
N VAL A 137 -6.40 -32.06 -5.73
CA VAL A 137 -5.57 -31.95 -6.93
C VAL A 137 -4.50 -33.06 -6.89
N PRO A 138 -4.44 -33.95 -7.90
CA PRO A 138 -3.41 -35.00 -7.94
C PRO A 138 -2.01 -34.37 -8.00
N ALA A 139 -1.03 -34.98 -7.32
CA ALA A 139 0.35 -34.49 -7.34
C ALA A 139 0.94 -34.45 -8.77
N SER A 140 0.60 -35.42 -9.62
CA SER A 140 0.97 -35.43 -11.04
C SER A 140 0.40 -34.23 -11.80
N SER A 141 -0.83 -33.82 -11.49
CA SER A 141 -1.49 -32.66 -12.10
C SER A 141 -0.74 -31.37 -11.77
N LEU A 142 -0.16 -31.24 -10.57
CA LEU A 142 0.65 -30.08 -10.21
C LEU A 142 1.93 -29.99 -11.06
N ASP A 143 2.64 -31.11 -11.23
CA ASP A 143 3.85 -31.16 -12.06
C ASP A 143 3.54 -30.92 -13.53
N ASP A 144 2.46 -31.51 -14.04
CA ASP A 144 1.96 -31.28 -15.40
C ASP A 144 1.58 -29.83 -15.61
N ALA A 145 0.96 -29.19 -14.62
CA ALA A 145 0.58 -27.78 -14.67
C ALA A 145 1.79 -26.86 -14.72
N LEU A 146 2.83 -27.14 -13.92
CA LEU A 146 4.07 -26.37 -13.99
C LEU A 146 4.80 -26.56 -15.33
N ARG A 147 4.78 -27.77 -15.89
CA ARG A 147 5.33 -28.03 -17.23
C ARG A 147 4.56 -27.30 -18.32
N ALA A 148 3.23 -27.38 -18.29
CA ALA A 148 2.35 -26.69 -19.24
C ALA A 148 2.51 -25.17 -19.14
N ALA A 149 2.51 -24.60 -17.94
CA ALA A 149 2.69 -23.16 -17.74
C ALA A 149 4.04 -22.66 -18.29
N ARG A 150 5.13 -23.42 -18.11
CA ARG A 150 6.44 -23.08 -18.70
C ARG A 150 6.45 -23.20 -20.22
N LYS A 151 5.65 -24.10 -20.79
CA LYS A 151 5.50 -24.23 -22.24
C LYS A 151 4.70 -23.06 -22.83
N GLU A 152 3.65 -22.62 -22.14
CA GLU A 152 2.81 -21.48 -22.54
C GLU A 152 3.59 -20.15 -22.47
N LEU A 153 4.38 -19.96 -21.41
CA LEU A 153 5.22 -18.77 -21.23
C LEU A 153 6.70 -19.14 -21.03
N PRO A 154 7.44 -19.49 -22.12
CA PRO A 154 8.82 -19.98 -22.03
C PRO A 154 9.83 -19.01 -21.40
N ALA A 155 9.60 -17.71 -21.58
CA ALA A 155 10.46 -16.66 -21.02
C ALA A 155 10.12 -16.31 -19.56
N ALA A 156 9.03 -16.85 -19.02
CA ALA A 156 8.53 -16.51 -17.70
C ALA A 156 8.99 -17.50 -16.62
N GLN A 157 9.04 -17.01 -15.39
CA GLN A 157 9.36 -17.83 -14.22
C GLN A 157 8.10 -18.06 -13.40
N ALA A 158 7.78 -19.31 -13.08
CA ALA A 158 6.72 -19.64 -12.14
C ALA A 158 7.09 -19.12 -10.75
N THR A 159 6.19 -18.36 -10.13
CA THR A 159 6.41 -17.73 -8.82
C THR A 159 5.52 -18.30 -7.73
N LEU A 160 4.25 -18.57 -8.04
CA LEU A 160 3.24 -19.07 -7.12
C LEU A 160 2.33 -20.05 -7.84
N VAL A 161 1.84 -21.07 -7.12
CA VAL A 161 0.75 -21.92 -7.56
C VAL A 161 -0.43 -21.74 -6.61
N TYR A 162 -1.60 -21.46 -7.17
CA TYR A 162 -2.85 -21.33 -6.44
C TYR A 162 -3.68 -22.59 -6.67
N LEU A 163 -3.94 -23.31 -5.59
CA LEU A 163 -4.85 -24.45 -5.58
C LEU A 163 -6.30 -23.96 -5.66
N PRO A 164 -7.19 -24.71 -6.33
CA PRO A 164 -8.60 -24.36 -6.42
C PRO A 164 -9.23 -24.25 -5.02
N GLN A 165 -9.92 -23.14 -4.76
CA GLN A 165 -10.63 -22.88 -3.50
C GLN A 165 -12.15 -23.10 -3.61
N ALA A 166 -12.64 -23.43 -4.80
CA ALA A 166 -14.04 -23.71 -5.10
C ALA A 166 -14.14 -24.87 -6.11
N PRO A 167 -15.28 -25.57 -6.19
CA PRO A 167 -15.43 -26.75 -7.06
C PRO A 167 -15.22 -26.47 -8.55
N ASP A 168 -15.49 -25.25 -8.99
CA ASP A 168 -15.35 -24.77 -10.37
C ASP A 168 -14.10 -23.88 -10.59
N ALA A 169 -13.25 -23.75 -9.57
CA ALA A 169 -12.05 -22.93 -9.67
C ALA A 169 -10.93 -23.66 -10.46
N PRO A 170 -10.17 -22.94 -11.29
CA PRO A 170 -9.03 -23.51 -12.00
C PRO A 170 -7.83 -23.67 -11.07
N LEU A 171 -6.91 -24.58 -11.43
CA LEU A 171 -5.55 -24.55 -10.93
C LEU A 171 -4.81 -23.39 -11.61
N SER A 172 -4.19 -22.49 -10.85
CA SER A 172 -3.55 -21.29 -11.44
C SER A 172 -2.07 -21.23 -11.13
N VAL A 173 -1.24 -21.06 -12.16
CA VAL A 173 0.19 -20.81 -12.00
C VAL A 173 0.46 -19.34 -12.28
N ARG A 174 0.95 -18.62 -11.27
CA ARG A 174 1.42 -17.24 -11.44
C ARG A 174 2.80 -17.26 -12.06
N MET A 175 2.92 -16.49 -13.13
CA MET A 175 4.12 -16.37 -13.93
C MET A 175 4.64 -14.94 -13.85
N ARG A 176 5.96 -14.82 -13.89
CA ARG A 176 6.64 -13.54 -14.02
C ARG A 176 7.39 -13.50 -15.33
N THR A 177 6.85 -12.74 -16.27
CA THR A 177 7.41 -12.57 -17.61
C THR A 177 8.23 -11.28 -17.67
N PRO A 178 9.55 -11.30 -17.91
CA PRO A 178 10.31 -10.06 -18.10
C PRO A 178 9.71 -9.22 -19.26
N PRO A 179 9.63 -7.89 -19.15
CA PRO A 179 10.23 -7.03 -18.13
C PRO A 179 9.29 -6.66 -16.94
N GLU A 180 8.43 -7.57 -16.47
CA GLU A 180 7.51 -7.29 -15.36
C GLU A 180 8.20 -6.79 -14.06
N TRP A 181 7.66 -5.68 -13.54
CA TRP A 181 8.17 -4.99 -12.35
C TRP A 181 7.72 -5.64 -11.06
N HIS A 182 6.49 -6.15 -11.03
CA HIS A 182 5.95 -6.84 -9.86
C HIS A 182 6.89 -8.00 -9.48
N PRO A 183 7.35 -8.10 -8.22
CA PRO A 183 8.37 -9.08 -7.84
C PRO A 183 7.92 -10.53 -8.11
N ASN A 184 6.63 -10.79 -7.89
CA ASN A 184 5.98 -12.09 -8.12
C ASN A 184 5.36 -12.23 -9.52
N GLY A 185 5.49 -11.23 -10.38
CA GLY A 185 4.81 -11.17 -11.67
C GLY A 185 3.29 -10.98 -11.61
N ARG A 186 2.64 -10.79 -12.74
CA ARG A 186 1.19 -10.64 -12.90
C ARG A 186 0.64 -11.34 -14.14
N SER A 187 1.43 -12.21 -14.75
CA SER A 187 0.94 -13.17 -15.74
C SER A 187 0.38 -14.41 -15.03
N PHE A 188 -0.64 -15.03 -15.61
CA PHE A 188 -1.29 -16.22 -15.05
C PHE A 188 -1.54 -17.26 -16.15
N VAL A 189 -1.27 -18.52 -15.85
CA VAL A 189 -1.74 -19.65 -16.67
C VAL A 189 -2.77 -20.41 -15.83
N TYR A 190 -3.98 -20.51 -16.36
CA TYR A 190 -5.10 -21.23 -15.75
C TYR A 190 -5.24 -22.59 -16.38
N LEU A 191 -5.26 -23.64 -15.56
CA LEU A 191 -5.24 -25.03 -16.00
C LEU A 191 -6.34 -25.83 -15.30
N HIS A 192 -6.70 -26.95 -15.91
CA HIS A 192 -7.67 -27.87 -15.33
C HIS A 192 -7.07 -28.55 -14.08
N PRO A 193 -7.78 -28.57 -12.93
CA PRO A 193 -7.20 -29.06 -11.68
C PRO A 193 -6.94 -30.57 -11.67
N GLN A 194 -7.74 -31.37 -12.37
CA GLN A 194 -7.54 -32.82 -12.48
C GLN A 194 -6.67 -33.22 -13.69
N GLU A 195 -6.55 -32.33 -14.67
CA GLU A 195 -5.80 -32.54 -15.91
C GLU A 195 -4.79 -31.40 -16.07
N GLY A 196 -3.75 -31.36 -15.25
CA GLY A 196 -2.82 -30.23 -15.18
C GLY A 196 -2.16 -29.82 -16.50
N GLN A 197 -2.15 -30.69 -17.51
CA GLN A 197 -1.69 -30.36 -18.86
C GLN A 197 -2.67 -29.54 -19.71
N ARG A 198 -3.96 -29.51 -19.34
CA ARG A 198 -5.02 -28.83 -20.08
C ARG A 198 -5.08 -27.37 -19.67
N VAL A 199 -4.55 -26.50 -20.53
CA VAL A 199 -4.61 -25.05 -20.38
C VAL A 199 -6.01 -24.56 -20.72
N LEU A 200 -6.60 -23.79 -19.81
CA LEU A 200 -7.91 -23.16 -19.97
C LEU A 200 -7.77 -21.74 -20.52
N ARG A 201 -6.79 -20.98 -20.00
CA ARG A 201 -6.49 -19.62 -20.44
C ARG A 201 -5.09 -19.20 -20.01
N THR A 202 -4.43 -18.39 -20.83
CA THR A 202 -3.17 -17.73 -20.49
C THR A 202 -3.38 -16.23 -20.53
N ASP A 203 -3.13 -15.57 -19.40
CA ASP A 203 -3.17 -14.12 -19.27
C ASP A 203 -1.72 -13.61 -19.14
N ASP A 204 -1.16 -13.05 -20.20
CA ASP A 204 0.17 -12.43 -20.18
C ASP A 204 0.05 -10.94 -19.87
N MET A 205 0.78 -10.49 -18.86
CA MET A 205 0.82 -9.08 -18.43
C MET A 205 1.38 -8.15 -19.52
N ARG A 206 2.15 -8.68 -20.49
CA ARG A 206 2.65 -7.92 -21.64
C ARG A 206 1.55 -7.47 -22.59
N ASP A 207 0.43 -8.19 -22.61
CA ASP A 207 -0.74 -7.88 -23.44
C ASP A 207 -1.74 -6.97 -22.70
N ALA A 208 -1.52 -6.71 -21.41
CA ALA A 208 -2.35 -5.80 -20.63
C ALA A 208 -2.18 -4.34 -21.10
N ALA A 209 -3.28 -3.61 -21.16
CA ALA A 209 -3.31 -2.19 -21.55
C ALA A 209 -3.98 -1.33 -20.48
N GLY A 210 -3.65 -0.03 -20.48
CA GLY A 210 -4.30 0.97 -19.64
C GLY A 210 -4.24 0.65 -18.14
N GLY A 211 -5.38 0.74 -17.47
CA GLY A 211 -5.49 0.50 -16.03
C GLY A 211 -5.04 -0.90 -15.58
N ALA A 212 -5.31 -1.93 -16.38
CA ALA A 212 -4.85 -3.29 -16.12
C ALA A 212 -3.31 -3.39 -16.11
N TRP A 213 -2.63 -2.59 -16.94
CA TRP A 213 -1.18 -2.51 -16.95
C TRP A 213 -0.63 -1.67 -15.80
N LEU A 214 -1.26 -0.54 -15.49
CA LEU A 214 -0.81 0.45 -14.50
C LEU A 214 -0.94 -0.03 -13.05
N LEU A 215 -2.08 -0.64 -12.69
CA LEU A 215 -2.39 -0.93 -11.29
C LEU A 215 -1.35 -1.84 -10.60
N PRO A 216 -0.83 -2.90 -11.23
CA PRO A 216 0.24 -3.72 -10.67
C PRO A 216 1.53 -2.99 -10.25
N PHE A 217 1.79 -1.79 -10.76
CA PHE A 217 2.94 -0.98 -10.34
C PHE A 217 2.78 -0.42 -8.92
N ALA A 218 1.56 -0.34 -8.39
CA ALA A 218 1.33 0.15 -7.04
C ALA A 218 2.10 -0.69 -5.99
N TYR A 219 2.12 -2.01 -6.14
CA TYR A 219 2.79 -2.91 -5.19
C TYR A 219 4.30 -2.65 -5.08
N PRO A 220 5.13 -2.76 -6.15
CA PRO A 220 6.56 -2.54 -6.03
C PRO A 220 6.92 -1.11 -5.61
N LEU A 221 6.10 -0.11 -5.96
CA LEU A 221 6.25 1.27 -5.49
C LEU A 221 5.99 1.38 -3.98
N HIS A 222 4.95 0.73 -3.47
CA HIS A 222 4.57 0.80 -2.07
C HIS A 222 5.61 0.12 -1.15
N VAL A 223 6.06 -1.08 -1.52
CA VAL A 223 6.97 -1.89 -0.68
C VAL A 223 8.45 -1.65 -0.96
N GLY A 224 8.78 -0.80 -1.94
CA GLY A 224 10.16 -0.52 -2.31
C GLY A 224 10.87 -1.71 -2.98
N ALA A 225 10.14 -2.58 -3.68
CA ALA A 225 10.68 -3.74 -4.39
C ALA A 225 11.26 -3.38 -5.77
N TRP A 226 12.14 -2.39 -5.81
CA TRP A 226 12.80 -1.94 -7.03
C TRP A 226 13.93 -2.88 -7.42
N LYS A 227 14.01 -3.27 -8.70
CA LYS A 227 15.05 -4.18 -9.23
C LYS A 227 16.19 -3.38 -9.86
N ILE A 228 17.09 -2.85 -9.04
CA ILE A 228 18.23 -2.01 -9.47
C ILE A 228 19.57 -2.71 -9.16
N GLY A 229 19.64 -4.03 -9.41
CA GLY A 229 20.75 -4.88 -8.98
C GLY A 229 20.75 -5.15 -7.47
N ALA A 230 21.59 -6.08 -7.01
CA ALA A 230 21.58 -6.54 -5.61
C ALA A 230 21.86 -5.39 -4.62
N VAL A 231 22.91 -4.61 -4.87
CA VAL A 231 23.32 -3.48 -4.03
C VAL A 231 22.27 -2.38 -4.05
N GLY A 232 21.80 -1.97 -5.23
CA GLY A 232 20.78 -0.93 -5.36
C GLY A 232 19.46 -1.31 -4.68
N SER A 233 19.00 -2.54 -4.86
CA SER A 233 17.79 -3.04 -4.21
C SER A 233 17.92 -3.06 -2.68
N PHE A 234 19.10 -3.41 -2.15
CA PHE A 234 19.36 -3.36 -0.71
C PHE A 234 19.31 -1.92 -0.17
N VAL A 235 19.97 -0.97 -0.84
CA VAL A 235 19.95 0.45 -0.45
C VAL A 235 18.51 0.99 -0.43
N VAL A 236 17.72 0.69 -1.47
CA VAL A 236 16.32 1.12 -1.52
C VAL A 236 15.52 0.55 -0.34
N ARG A 237 15.69 -0.74 0.00
CA ARG A 237 14.98 -1.33 1.15
C ARG A 237 15.35 -0.66 2.47
N VAL A 238 16.63 -0.35 2.68
CA VAL A 238 17.08 0.39 3.87
C VAL A 238 16.45 1.79 3.90
N LEU A 239 16.44 2.51 2.78
CA LEU A 239 15.80 3.82 2.69
C LEU A 239 14.29 3.75 2.95
N TYR A 240 13.60 2.76 2.39
CA TYR A 240 12.16 2.54 2.64
C TYR A 240 11.89 2.23 4.12
N ALA A 241 12.72 1.41 4.76
CA ALA A 241 12.59 1.12 6.18
C ALA A 241 12.78 2.38 7.04
N LEU A 242 13.80 3.20 6.76
CA LEU A 242 14.06 4.44 7.48
C LEU A 242 12.97 5.51 7.23
N LEU A 243 12.56 5.70 5.98
CA LEU A 243 11.50 6.63 5.61
C LEU A 243 10.13 6.15 6.10
N GLY A 244 9.92 4.84 6.21
CA GLY A 244 8.73 4.22 6.79
C GLY A 244 8.53 4.54 8.28
N LEU A 245 9.57 5.00 8.98
CA LEU A 245 9.46 5.52 10.35
C LEU A 245 8.98 6.98 10.40
N ALA A 246 9.00 7.70 9.26
CA ALA A 246 8.62 9.11 9.21
C ALA A 246 7.19 9.38 9.70
N PRO A 247 6.14 8.59 9.34
CA PRO A 247 4.79 8.80 9.86
C PRO A 247 4.74 8.79 11.39
N ALA A 248 5.44 7.86 12.04
CA ALA A 248 5.47 7.77 13.50
C ALA A 248 6.14 9.02 14.12
N VAL A 249 7.30 9.43 13.59
CA VAL A 249 8.01 10.63 14.06
C VAL A 249 7.16 11.89 13.85
N LEU A 250 6.53 12.03 12.68
CA LEU A 250 5.68 13.18 12.36
C LEU A 250 4.41 13.22 13.20
N ALA A 251 3.78 12.07 13.47
CA ALA A 251 2.63 11.97 14.36
C ALA A 251 2.98 12.42 15.78
N VAL A 252 4.05 11.87 16.36
CA VAL A 252 4.52 12.24 17.71
C VAL A 252 4.84 13.73 17.79
N THR A 253 5.66 14.22 16.85
CA THR A 253 6.07 15.64 16.86
C THR A 253 4.88 16.59 16.64
N GLY A 254 3.93 16.22 15.78
CA GLY A 254 2.71 16.97 15.51
C GLY A 254 1.78 17.06 16.73
N VAL A 255 1.54 15.93 17.39
CA VAL A 255 0.75 15.87 18.64
C VAL A 255 1.39 16.73 19.73
N LEU A 256 2.72 16.66 19.89
CA LEU A 256 3.44 17.50 20.86
C LEU A 256 3.31 19.00 20.57
N ILE A 257 3.33 19.42 19.29
CA ILE A 257 3.09 20.82 18.90
C ILE A 257 1.66 21.23 19.22
N TRP A 258 0.69 20.41 18.81
CA TRP A 258 -0.73 20.68 19.02
C TRP A 258 -1.06 20.81 20.52
N PHE A 259 -0.64 19.84 21.32
CA PHE A 259 -0.91 19.80 22.76
C PHE A 259 -0.38 21.04 23.48
N ARG A 260 0.81 21.52 23.07
CA ARG A 260 1.40 22.74 23.61
C ARG A 260 0.62 23.99 23.22
N ARG A 261 0.22 24.11 21.94
CA ARG A 261 -0.60 25.24 21.48
C ARG A 261 -1.94 25.25 22.20
N TRP A 262 -2.55 24.09 22.39
CA TRP A 262 -3.78 23.92 23.15
C TRP A 262 -3.61 24.35 24.61
N ARG A 263 -2.59 23.86 25.33
CA ARG A 263 -2.31 24.30 26.72
C ARG A 263 -2.08 25.81 26.83
N LYS A 264 -1.37 26.43 25.87
CA LYS A 264 -1.16 27.89 25.85
C LYS A 264 -2.48 28.63 25.69
N LYS A 265 -3.36 28.17 24.78
CA LYS A 265 -4.70 28.71 24.58
C LYS A 265 -5.55 28.59 25.85
N GLN A 266 -5.52 27.43 26.52
CA GLN A 266 -6.24 27.22 27.77
C GLN A 266 -5.76 28.13 28.90
N ARG A 267 -4.45 28.34 29.03
CA ARG A 267 -3.90 29.30 30.02
C ARG A 267 -4.38 30.72 29.74
N ALA A 268 -4.31 31.16 28.48
CA ALA A 268 -4.80 32.49 28.08
C ALA A 268 -6.29 32.69 28.36
N LEU A 269 -7.13 31.66 28.16
CA LEU A 269 -8.56 31.70 28.48
C LEU A 269 -8.86 31.74 29.99
N ARG A 270 -7.98 31.17 30.82
CA ARG A 270 -8.08 31.19 32.29
C ARG A 270 -7.58 32.49 32.90
N SER A 271 -6.56 33.12 32.30
CA SER A 271 -5.98 34.38 32.76
C SER A 271 -6.70 35.63 32.24
N ARG A 272 -7.78 35.49 31.47
CA ARG A 272 -8.63 36.62 31.07
C ARG A 272 -9.44 37.12 32.27
N PRO A 273 -9.33 38.41 32.65
CA PRO A 273 -10.08 38.97 33.77
C PRO A 273 -11.59 38.86 33.55
N ALA A 274 -12.35 38.61 34.62
CA ALA A 274 -13.79 38.31 34.58
C ALA A 274 -14.65 39.37 33.86
N ARG A 275 -14.17 40.62 33.76
CA ARG A 275 -14.88 41.73 33.09
C ARG A 275 -15.07 41.53 31.57
N GLU A 276 -14.24 40.76 30.88
CA GLU A 276 -14.42 40.49 29.44
C GLU A 276 -15.40 39.33 29.13
N ARG A 277 -15.76 38.49 30.11
CA ARG A 277 -16.69 37.35 29.88
C ARG A 277 -18.16 37.78 29.80
N ALA A 278 -18.50 38.96 30.32
CA ALA A 278 -19.88 39.45 30.38
C ALA A 278 -20.33 40.23 29.12
N VAL A 279 -19.41 40.59 28.22
CA VAL A 279 -19.74 41.37 27.01
C VAL A 279 -19.85 40.43 25.80
N ARG A 280 -20.86 39.59 25.80
CA ARG A 280 -21.44 39.07 24.56
C ARG A 280 -22.84 39.67 24.51
N PRO A 281 -23.10 40.75 23.75
CA PRO A 281 -24.47 41.24 23.66
C PRO A 281 -25.30 40.13 23.03
N ALA A 282 -26.34 39.71 23.74
CA ALA A 282 -27.43 38.97 23.15
C ALA A 282 -27.92 39.80 21.95
N ARG A 283 -27.87 39.22 20.74
CA ARG A 283 -28.61 39.80 19.63
C ARG A 283 -30.07 39.81 20.05
N LEU A 284 -30.62 41.00 20.24
CA LEU A 284 -32.06 41.16 20.28
C LEU A 284 -32.60 40.73 18.90
N PRO A 285 -33.72 40.00 18.84
CA PRO A 285 -34.39 39.75 17.58
C PRO A 285 -34.95 41.08 17.08
N ASP A 286 -34.60 41.48 15.86
CA ASP A 286 -35.26 42.59 15.18
C ASP A 286 -36.75 42.26 15.04
N ALA A 287 -37.58 43.12 15.62
CA ALA A 287 -39.02 43.13 15.42
C ALA A 287 -39.37 44.36 14.59
N SER A 288 -39.65 44.14 13.30
CA SER A 288 -40.62 44.86 12.47
C SER A 288 -40.58 44.31 11.05
#